data_AF-A0A5P2FYE7-F1
#
_entry.id   AF-A0A5P2FYE7-F1
#
_cell.length_a   1.000
_cell.length_b   1.000
_cell.length_c   1.000
_cell.angle_alpha   90.00
_cell.angle_beta   90.00
_cell.angle_gamma   90.00
#
_symmetry.space_group_name_H-M   'P 1'
#
loop_
_entity.id
_entity.type
_entity.pdbx_description
1 polymer ?
#
loop_
_entity_poly.entity_id
_entity_poly.type
_entity_poly.pdbx_seq_one_letter_code
_entity_poly.pdbx_strand_id
1 'polypeptide(L)'
;MKTNILKSLFAFIAVLMAVSISYAFFKNKSVAPLTGSAVTWYFLGTSASGMKTASNWSTTNPNNPDCGQGSDLPCDITLEASNSSQLQSYLDAHTNAQILAAANDQRPE
;
A
#
# COMPACT_ATOMS: atom_id res chain seq x y z
N MET A 1 -24.43 32.84 -48.41
CA MET A 1 -23.40 32.07 -47.68
C MET A 1 -23.38 32.57 -46.24
N LYS A 2 -23.92 31.81 -45.30
CA LYS A 2 -23.16 30.92 -44.38
C LYS A 2 -22.32 31.74 -43.37
N THR A 3 -22.92 32.17 -42.25
CA THR A 3 -23.04 31.47 -40.94
C THR A 3 -21.87 31.71 -39.98
N ASN A 4 -22.18 32.39 -38.87
CA ASN A 4 -21.97 31.91 -37.49
C ASN A 4 -20.54 31.66 -36.96
N ILE A 5 -19.53 32.46 -37.31
CA ILE A 5 -18.19 32.33 -36.70
C ILE A 5 -18.11 32.99 -35.31
N LEU A 6 -18.93 33.99 -35.00
CA LEU A 6 -18.82 34.74 -33.73
C LEU A 6 -19.41 34.02 -32.51
N LYS A 7 -20.33 33.08 -32.69
CA LYS A 7 -20.89 32.25 -31.58
C LYS A 7 -20.01 31.04 -31.23
N SER A 8 -19.03 30.71 -32.08
CA SER A 8 -18.20 29.51 -31.92
C SER A 8 -16.96 29.71 -31.06
N LEU A 9 -16.64 30.95 -30.63
CA LEU A 9 -15.50 31.20 -29.75
C LEU A 9 -15.86 31.14 -28.26
N PHE A 10 -17.13 31.39 -27.89
CA PHE A 10 -17.57 31.32 -26.49
C PHE A 10 -17.91 29.90 -26.01
N ALA A 11 -18.07 28.93 -26.92
CA ALA A 11 -18.38 27.54 -26.57
C ALA A 11 -17.14 26.70 -26.21
N PHE A 12 -15.92 27.17 -26.50
CA PHE A 12 -14.69 26.41 -26.20
C PHE A 12 -14.11 26.70 -24.80
N ILE A 13 -14.46 27.82 -24.18
CA ILE A 13 -13.98 28.18 -22.83
C ILE A 13 -14.80 27.49 -21.73
N ALA A 14 -16.03 27.05 -22.02
CA ALA A 14 -16.90 26.37 -21.04
C ALA A 14 -16.58 24.87 -20.85
N VAL A 15 -15.79 24.24 -21.72
CA VAL A 15 -15.46 22.81 -21.66
C VAL A 15 -14.16 22.52 -20.89
N LEU A 16 -13.40 23.55 -20.51
CA LEU A 16 -12.15 23.40 -19.75
C LEU A 16 -12.33 23.45 -18.22
N MET A 17 -13.55 23.67 -17.71
CA MET A 17 -13.85 23.68 -16.26
C MET A 17 -14.52 22.40 -15.75
N ALA A 18 -14.39 21.28 -16.47
CA ALA A 18 -14.95 19.98 -16.06
C ALA A 18 -13.87 18.95 -15.66
N VAL A 19 -12.66 19.40 -15.31
CA VAL A 19 -11.56 18.52 -14.85
C VAL A 19 -10.93 19.08 -13.58
N SER A 20 -11.71 19.30 -12.52
CA SER A 20 -11.12 19.72 -11.25
C SER A 20 -11.96 19.42 -10.02
N ILE A 21 -12.72 18.33 -9.94
CA ILE A 21 -13.28 17.89 -8.65
C ILE A 21 -13.37 16.36 -8.62
N SER A 22 -12.29 15.68 -8.21
CA SER A 22 -12.33 14.37 -7.51
C SER A 22 -10.95 13.90 -7.00
N TYR A 23 -10.01 14.79 -6.66
CA TYR A 23 -8.82 14.39 -5.88
C TYR A 23 -8.99 14.59 -4.36
N ALA A 24 -10.22 14.76 -3.88
CA ALA A 24 -10.53 14.94 -2.46
C ALA A 24 -11.09 13.67 -1.77
N PHE A 25 -10.83 12.49 -2.34
CA PHE A 25 -11.06 11.20 -1.68
C PHE A 25 -9.77 10.50 -1.27
N PHE A 26 -8.67 11.24 -1.12
CA PHE A 26 -7.66 10.82 -0.15
C PHE A 26 -8.22 11.14 1.23
N LYS A 27 -9.09 10.25 1.73
CA LYS A 27 -9.15 10.01 3.17
C LYS A 27 -7.70 9.69 3.54
N ASN A 28 -6.96 10.70 3.97
CA ASN A 28 -5.93 10.52 4.98
C ASN A 28 -6.70 9.86 6.12
N LYS A 29 -6.74 8.52 6.11
CA LYS A 29 -6.70 7.78 7.33
C LYS A 29 -5.43 8.32 7.96
N SER A 30 -5.58 9.34 8.80
CA SER A 30 -4.58 9.67 9.81
C SER A 30 -4.49 8.38 10.60
N VAL A 31 -3.62 7.47 10.14
CA VAL A 31 -3.11 6.38 10.93
C VAL A 31 -2.57 7.10 12.14
N ALA A 32 -3.28 6.97 13.25
CA ALA A 32 -2.82 7.51 14.51
C ALA A 32 -1.34 7.09 14.64
N PRO A 33 -0.45 8.00 15.07
CA PRO A 33 0.94 7.65 15.28
C PRO A 33 0.94 6.36 16.10
N LEU A 34 1.64 5.35 15.59
CA LEU A 34 1.63 4.02 16.16
C LEU A 34 2.32 4.10 17.53
N THR A 35 1.59 4.39 18.59
CA THR A 35 2.11 4.47 19.96
C THR A 35 2.31 3.06 20.55
N GLY A 36 2.75 2.11 19.73
CA GLY A 36 2.90 0.70 20.06
C GLY A 36 4.38 0.31 20.11
N SER A 37 4.73 -0.63 20.98
CA SER A 37 6.06 -1.25 20.93
C SER A 37 6.28 -1.93 19.58
N ALA A 38 7.51 -1.88 19.06
CA ALA A 38 7.86 -2.61 17.85
C ALA A 38 7.61 -4.11 18.04
N VAL A 39 6.87 -4.70 17.11
CA VAL A 39 6.54 -6.13 17.06
C VAL A 39 7.10 -6.70 15.76
N THR A 40 7.79 -7.84 15.87
CA THR A 40 8.23 -8.61 14.72
C THR A 40 7.09 -9.49 14.21
N TRP A 41 6.73 -9.31 12.95
CA TRP A 41 5.73 -10.08 12.24
C TRP A 41 6.42 -10.94 11.18
N TYR A 42 6.21 -12.25 11.26
CA TYR A 42 6.73 -13.25 10.33
C TYR A 42 5.70 -13.53 9.24
N PHE A 43 6.15 -13.50 7.99
CA PHE A 43 5.31 -13.82 6.84
C PHE A 43 5.19 -15.33 6.68
N LEU A 44 3.94 -15.80 6.57
CA LEU A 44 3.55 -17.19 6.37
C LEU A 44 3.12 -17.48 4.92
N GLY A 45 2.88 -16.44 4.13
CA GLY A 45 2.43 -16.60 2.75
C GLY A 45 3.54 -17.09 1.82
N THR A 46 3.14 -17.69 0.70
CA THR A 46 4.04 -18.25 -0.32
C THR A 46 3.98 -17.48 -1.64
N SER A 47 3.50 -16.24 -1.61
CA SER A 47 3.36 -15.42 -2.82
C SER A 47 3.34 -13.94 -2.52
N ALA A 48 3.81 -13.13 -3.47
CA ALA A 48 3.88 -11.68 -3.29
C ALA A 48 2.50 -11.02 -3.06
N SER A 49 1.43 -11.59 -3.63
CA SER A 49 0.06 -11.11 -3.40
C SER A 49 -0.38 -11.31 -1.95
N GLY A 50 0.15 -12.33 -1.27
CA GLY A 50 -0.14 -12.63 0.13
C GLY A 50 0.40 -11.59 1.11
N MET A 51 1.42 -10.80 0.73
CA MET A 51 2.05 -9.80 1.61
C MET A 51 1.08 -8.76 2.15
N LYS A 52 0.03 -8.43 1.37
CA LYS A 52 -0.95 -7.39 1.71
C LYS A 52 -2.06 -7.88 2.64
N THR A 53 -2.02 -9.13 3.08
CA THR A 53 -3.07 -9.75 3.88
C THR A 53 -2.54 -10.09 5.26
N ALA A 54 -3.03 -9.42 6.30
CA ALA A 54 -2.55 -9.60 7.68
C ALA A 54 -2.70 -11.03 8.23
N SER A 55 -3.63 -11.84 7.71
CA SER A 55 -3.76 -13.26 8.10
C SER A 55 -2.61 -14.14 7.61
N ASN A 56 -1.82 -13.67 6.65
CA ASN A 56 -0.60 -14.32 6.20
C ASN A 56 0.62 -13.92 7.04
N TRP A 57 0.40 -13.27 8.19
CA TRP A 57 1.47 -12.86 9.09
C TRP A 57 1.18 -13.37 10.51
N SER A 58 2.25 -13.65 11.26
CA SER A 58 2.19 -14.16 12.62
C SER A 58 3.27 -13.53 13.48
N THR A 59 3.01 -13.34 14.77
CA THR A 59 4.05 -12.93 15.73
C THR A 59 4.88 -14.10 16.24
N THR A 60 4.48 -15.33 15.90
CA THR A 60 5.23 -16.56 16.20
C THR A 60 6.09 -16.92 15.00
N ASN A 61 7.39 -17.08 15.23
CA ASN A 61 8.34 -17.46 14.19
C ASN A 61 7.98 -18.86 13.63
N PRO A 62 7.69 -19.00 12.33
CA PRO A 62 7.36 -20.28 11.71
C PRO A 62 8.57 -21.19 11.48
N ASN A 63 9.80 -20.74 11.77
CA ASN A 63 11.06 -21.37 11.37
C ASN A 63 11.14 -21.59 9.85
N ASN A 64 11.10 -20.50 9.08
CA ASN A 64 11.30 -20.54 7.63
C ASN A 64 12.79 -20.80 7.32
N PRO A 65 13.18 -21.95 6.74
CA PRO A 65 14.60 -22.32 6.56
C PRO A 65 15.31 -21.53 5.45
N ASP A 66 14.55 -20.90 4.54
CA ASP A 66 15.08 -20.24 3.34
C ASP A 66 15.22 -18.71 3.48
N CYS A 67 15.04 -18.19 4.70
CA CYS A 67 15.34 -16.79 4.99
C CYS A 67 16.84 -16.53 4.80
N GLY A 68 17.15 -15.52 4.00
CA GLY A 68 18.50 -15.16 3.57
C GLY A 68 18.87 -15.66 2.19
N GLN A 69 17.97 -16.37 1.49
CA GLN A 69 18.22 -16.98 0.18
C GLN A 69 17.24 -16.51 -0.90
N GLY A 70 16.97 -15.21 -1.02
CA GLY A 70 16.17 -14.67 -2.12
C GLY A 70 15.76 -13.23 -1.89
N SER A 71 14.88 -12.70 -2.74
CA SER A 71 14.42 -11.31 -2.67
C SER A 71 12.95 -11.08 -3.00
N ASP A 72 12.15 -12.15 -3.12
CA ASP A 72 10.79 -12.08 -3.65
C ASP A 72 9.74 -11.96 -2.57
N LEU A 73 9.97 -12.60 -1.42
CA LEU A 73 9.07 -12.59 -0.26
C LEU A 73 9.81 -12.12 1.01
N PRO A 74 9.16 -11.33 1.87
CA PRO A 74 9.70 -11.01 3.19
C PRO A 74 9.64 -12.25 4.08
N CYS A 75 10.62 -12.40 4.96
CA CYS A 75 10.56 -13.38 6.04
C CYS A 75 9.91 -12.79 7.28
N ASP A 76 10.35 -11.61 7.68
CA ASP A 76 9.80 -10.88 8.80
C ASP A 76 9.97 -9.37 8.62
N ILE A 77 9.08 -8.62 9.24
CA ILE A 77 9.12 -7.15 9.33
C ILE A 77 8.97 -6.76 10.80
N THR A 78 9.72 -5.76 11.24
CA THR A 78 9.57 -5.21 12.60
C THR A 78 8.99 -3.82 12.52
N LEU A 79 7.80 -3.64 13.09
CA LEU A 79 7.04 -2.38 13.00
C LEU A 79 6.13 -2.18 14.21
N GLU A 80 5.64 -0.97 14.40
CA GLU A 80 4.81 -0.59 15.55
C GLU A 80 3.33 -1.02 15.37
N ALA A 81 3.07 -2.29 15.07
CA ALA A 81 1.69 -2.83 15.06
C ALA A 81 1.56 -3.93 16.11
N SER A 82 0.74 -3.67 17.14
CA SER A 82 0.52 -4.61 18.24
C SER A 82 -0.59 -5.62 17.97
N ASN A 83 -1.32 -5.48 16.87
CA ASN A 83 -2.41 -6.38 16.49
C ASN A 83 -2.63 -6.43 14.97
N SER A 84 -3.38 -7.42 14.51
CA SER A 84 -3.62 -7.66 13.07
C SER A 84 -4.34 -6.51 12.36
N SER A 85 -5.15 -5.70 13.07
CA SER A 85 -5.84 -4.55 12.45
C SER A 85 -4.88 -3.39 12.16
N GLN A 86 -3.95 -3.13 13.09
CA GLN A 86 -2.86 -2.17 12.87
C GLN A 86 -1.90 -2.67 11.80
N LEU A 87 -1.57 -3.96 11.79
CA LEU A 87 -0.77 -4.56 10.73
C LEU A 87 -1.45 -4.38 9.37
N GLN A 88 -2.75 -4.73 9.26
CA GLN A 88 -3.48 -4.55 8.01
C GLN A 88 -3.47 -3.08 7.55
N SER A 89 -3.62 -2.14 8.49
CA SER A 89 -3.54 -0.70 8.17
C SER A 89 -2.17 -0.29 7.63
N TYR A 90 -1.08 -0.84 8.18
CA TYR A 90 0.27 -0.64 7.65
C TYR A 90 0.40 -1.26 6.25
N LEU A 91 -0.01 -2.52 6.09
CA LEU A 91 0.08 -3.25 4.82
C LEU A 91 -0.72 -2.53 3.74
N ASP A 92 -1.93 -2.06 4.02
CA ASP A 92 -2.78 -1.31 3.10
C ASP A 92 -2.11 -0.01 2.61
N ALA A 93 -1.40 0.68 3.51
CA ALA A 93 -0.70 1.93 3.22
C ALA A 93 0.59 1.77 2.40
N HIS A 94 1.14 0.55 2.29
CA HIS A 94 2.42 0.28 1.63
C HIS A 94 2.28 -0.60 0.39
N THR A 95 3.12 -0.37 -0.62
CA THR A 95 3.25 -1.27 -1.78
C THR A 95 4.05 -2.52 -1.40
N ASN A 96 3.91 -3.60 -2.19
CA ASN A 96 4.69 -4.82 -1.97
C ASN A 96 6.20 -4.56 -1.93
N ALA A 97 6.71 -3.70 -2.81
CA ALA A 97 8.10 -3.30 -2.83
C ALA A 97 8.54 -2.59 -1.54
N GLN A 98 7.68 -1.75 -0.96
CA GLN A 98 7.96 -1.10 0.33
C GLN A 98 7.91 -2.09 1.50
N ILE A 99 7.00 -3.07 1.46
CA ILE A 99 6.93 -4.13 2.47
C ILE A 99 8.21 -4.99 2.42
N LEU A 100 8.66 -5.36 1.22
CA LEU A 100 9.92 -6.06 0.99
C LEU A 100 11.13 -5.26 1.49
N ALA A 101 11.17 -3.95 1.20
CA ALA A 101 12.25 -3.08 1.65
C ALA A 101 12.28 -2.88 3.18
N ALA A 102 11.14 -3.08 3.86
CA ALA A 102 11.04 -3.05 5.32
C ALA A 102 11.34 -4.40 5.97
N ALA A 103 11.58 -5.45 5.18
CA ALA A 103 11.89 -6.78 5.69
C ALA A 103 13.29 -6.83 6.27
N ASN A 104 13.43 -7.51 7.41
CA ASN A 104 14.74 -7.78 8.00
C ASN A 104 15.49 -8.86 7.22
N ASP A 105 14.75 -9.81 6.65
CA ASP A 105 15.26 -10.87 5.81
C ASP A 105 14.25 -11.22 4.70
N GLN A 106 14.74 -11.82 3.62
CA GLN A 106 13.97 -12.15 2.42
C GLN A 106 14.24 -13.59 1.98
N ARG A 107 13.26 -14.16 1.27
CA ARG A 107 13.30 -15.52 0.74
C ARG A 107 12.77 -15.56 -0.69
N PRO A 108 13.07 -16.62 -1.47
CA PRO A 108 12.51 -16.78 -2.80
C PRO A 108 11.02 -17.15 -2.69
N GLU A 109 10.26 -16.89 -3.75
CA GLU A 109 8.84 -17.29 -3.85
C GLU A 109 8.67 -18.80 -3.98
#